data_AF-A0A7K3VEW0-F1
#
_entry.id   AF-A0A7K3VEW0-F1
#
_cell.length_a   1.000
_cell.length_b   1.000
_cell.length_c   1.000
_cell.angle_alpha   90.00
_cell.angle_beta   90.00
_cell.angle_gamma   90.00
#
_symmetry.space_group_name_H-M   'P 1'
#
loop_
_entity.id
_entity.type
_entity.pdbx_description
1 polymer ?
#
loop_
_entity_poly.entity_id
_entity_poly.type
_entity_poly.pdbx_seq_one_letter_code
_entity_poly.pdbx_strand_id
1 'polypeptide(L)'
;MPKVISIREEITDRPSLDDRIADAFEHGLASGPLAELLGEVQKTSADAQATSKEAETRALDPKLRPADVAMARQQMDDSNFRSKRMDAAAEQLRNLLTSTKAAEEAEVRRQAHAAAIVERDQLVKDLQEYEVHAKAIVSLLNRLAINNQKLHMDEQAERIARGFEPAWNVRLDDRSPKLLEMTRLPVFRPDGTINGYAWPPRTNAGW
;
A
#
# COMPACT_ATOMS: atom_id res chain seq x y z
N MET A 1 9.87 46.03 49.61
CA MET A 1 10.37 44.66 49.89
C MET A 1 10.53 43.94 48.57
N PRO A 2 11.73 43.46 48.21
CA PRO A 2 11.94 42.76 46.95
C PRO A 2 11.32 41.36 47.02
N LYS A 3 10.52 41.04 46.01
CA LYS A 3 9.91 39.72 45.81
C LYS A 3 11.00 38.81 45.22
N VAL A 4 11.52 37.91 46.05
CA VAL A 4 12.44 36.85 45.61
C VAL A 4 11.61 35.86 44.79
N ILE A 5 11.70 35.93 43.46
CA ILE A 5 11.09 34.95 42.57
C ILE A 5 12.05 33.75 42.50
N SER A 6 11.60 32.66 43.10
CA SER A 6 12.29 31.36 43.14
C SER A 6 12.40 30.77 41.73
N ILE A 7 13.63 30.50 41.27
CA ILE A 7 13.97 29.90 39.96
C ILE A 7 13.87 28.37 40.06
N ARG A 8 12.80 27.81 40.62
CA ARG A 8 12.76 26.35 40.89
C ARG A 8 11.40 25.70 40.68
N GLU A 9 10.79 25.98 39.54
CA GLU A 9 9.61 25.25 39.05
C GLU A 9 9.61 25.24 37.51
N GLU A 10 10.69 24.74 36.90
CA GLU A 10 10.54 24.06 35.60
C GLU A 10 10.16 22.62 35.90
N ILE A 11 8.86 22.42 36.07
CA ILE A 11 8.22 21.11 36.04
C ILE A 11 8.49 20.54 34.65
N THR A 12 9.35 19.53 34.59
CA THR A 12 9.53 18.67 33.43
C THR A 12 8.21 17.96 33.15
N ASP A 13 7.35 18.55 32.32
CA ASP A 13 6.03 18.03 31.95
C ASP A 13 6.10 16.84 30.99
N ARG A 14 7.30 16.28 30.79
CA ARG A 14 7.55 15.12 29.94
C ARG A 14 7.79 13.89 30.81
N PRO A 15 7.01 12.81 30.65
CA PRO A 15 7.24 11.57 31.38
C PRO A 15 8.67 11.07 31.13
N SER A 16 9.24 10.42 32.14
CA SER A 16 10.62 9.98 32.07
C SER A 16 10.79 8.96 30.93
N LEU A 17 12.03 8.79 30.45
CA LEU A 17 12.30 7.80 29.41
C LEU A 17 11.88 6.40 29.86
N ASP A 18 12.07 6.08 31.14
CA ASP A 18 11.69 4.79 31.71
C ASP A 18 10.16 4.58 31.70
N ASP A 19 9.40 5.62 32.05
CA ASP A 19 7.93 5.57 32.00
C ASP A 19 7.45 5.39 30.56
N ARG A 20 8.04 6.11 29.61
CA ARG A 20 7.71 6.00 28.18
C ARG A 20 8.04 4.62 27.60
N ILE A 21 9.13 3.98 28.06
CA ILE A 21 9.44 2.59 27.70
C ILE A 21 8.36 1.66 28.25
N ALA A 22 7.97 1.82 29.51
CA ALA A 22 6.91 1.00 30.11
C ALA A 22 5.56 1.19 29.40
N ASP A 23 5.17 2.44 29.14
CA ASP A 23 3.95 2.79 28.42
C ASP A 23 3.91 2.17 27.03
N ALA A 24 5.06 2.14 26.32
CA ALA A 24 5.16 1.54 25.01
C ALA A 24 4.86 0.04 25.01
N PHE A 25 5.20 -0.67 26.09
CA PHE A 25 4.90 -2.09 26.25
C PHE A 25 3.48 -2.36 26.75
N GLU A 26 2.91 -1.47 27.58
CA GLU A 26 1.57 -1.65 28.15
C GLU A 26 0.46 -1.24 27.19
N HIS A 27 0.58 -0.06 26.58
CA HIS A 27 -0.49 0.53 25.77
C HIS A 27 -0.29 0.28 24.27
N GLY A 28 0.91 -0.12 23.88
CA GLY A 28 1.30 -0.23 22.47
C GLY A 28 1.48 1.14 21.82
N LEU A 29 2.43 1.20 20.89
CA LEU A 29 2.69 2.39 20.07
C LEU A 29 2.77 1.99 18.61
N ALA A 30 2.43 2.92 17.72
CA ALA A 30 2.64 2.75 16.29
C ALA A 30 4.13 2.67 15.94
N SER A 31 4.46 2.12 14.78
CA SER A 31 5.85 1.85 14.38
C SER A 31 6.73 3.10 14.32
N GLY A 32 6.18 4.26 13.92
CA GLY A 32 6.90 5.54 13.90
C GLY A 32 7.38 5.99 15.29
N PRO A 33 6.47 6.24 16.24
CA PRO A 33 6.81 6.59 17.63
C PRO A 33 7.71 5.56 18.33
N LEU A 34 7.54 4.26 18.04
CA LEU A 34 8.44 3.21 18.56
C LEU A 34 9.87 3.35 18.04
N ALA A 35 10.05 3.69 16.75
CA ALA A 35 11.37 3.89 16.17
C ALA A 35 12.08 5.11 16.78
N GLU A 36 11.33 6.19 17.03
CA GLU A 36 11.85 7.38 17.72
C GLU A 36 12.28 7.05 19.16
N LEU A 37 11.41 6.36 19.91
CA LEU A 37 11.71 5.92 21.27
C LEU A 37 12.95 5.02 21.32
N LEU A 38 13.06 4.07 20.40
CA LEU A 38 14.24 3.20 20.28
C LEU A 38 15.53 4.01 20.04
N GLY A 39 15.47 5.03 19.18
CA GLY A 39 16.61 5.93 18.94
C GLY A 39 17.03 6.69 20.20
N GLU A 40 16.07 7.17 20.98
CA GLU A 40 16.32 7.87 22.25
C GLU A 40 16.93 6.94 23.32
N VAL A 41 16.45 5.69 23.40
CA VAL A 41 17.00 4.67 24.30
C VAL A 41 18.44 4.31 23.93
N GLN A 42 18.73 4.11 22.65
CA GLN A 42 20.09 3.81 22.18
C GLN A 42 21.06 4.95 22.47
N LYS A 43 20.62 6.20 22.24
CA LYS A 43 21.41 7.39 22.58
C LYS A 43 21.69 7.44 24.09
N THR A 44 20.68 7.24 24.91
CA THR A 44 20.81 7.25 26.37
C THR A 44 21.74 6.15 26.87
N SER A 45 21.73 4.96 26.24
CA SER A 45 22.69 3.90 26.55
C SER A 45 24.12 4.32 26.23
N ALA A 46 24.36 4.89 25.04
CA ALA A 46 25.68 5.36 24.62
C ALA A 46 26.22 6.46 25.54
N ASP A 47 25.38 7.42 25.92
CA ASP A 47 25.75 8.51 26.84
C ASP A 47 26.08 7.97 28.24
N ALA A 48 25.32 6.99 28.73
CA ALA A 48 25.59 6.31 30.01
C ALA A 48 26.90 5.50 29.95
N GLN A 49 27.19 4.84 28.84
CA GLN A 49 28.44 4.11 28.65
C GLN A 49 29.65 5.05 28.60
N ALA A 50 29.52 6.21 27.95
CA ALA A 50 30.55 7.25 27.94
C ALA A 50 30.81 7.78 29.35
N THR A 51 29.74 8.12 30.09
CA THR A 51 29.82 8.57 31.49
C THR A 51 30.51 7.52 32.39
N SER A 52 30.20 6.24 32.20
CA SER A 52 30.85 5.15 32.93
C SER A 52 32.36 5.10 32.67
N LYS A 53 32.80 5.25 31.41
CA LYS A 53 34.23 5.23 31.05
C LYS A 53 34.99 6.45 31.59
N GLU A 54 34.35 7.61 31.58
CA GLU A 54 34.91 8.83 32.18
C GLU A 54 35.07 8.67 33.70
N ALA A 55 34.05 8.12 34.37
CA ALA A 55 34.10 7.84 35.80
C ALA A 55 35.15 6.77 36.16
N GLU A 56 35.31 5.74 35.33
CA GLU A 56 36.38 4.75 35.45
C GLU A 56 37.77 5.41 35.34
N THR A 57 37.98 6.24 34.32
CA THR A 57 39.24 6.97 34.12
C THR A 57 39.56 7.84 35.34
N ARG A 58 38.55 8.52 35.91
CA ARG A 58 38.68 9.32 37.12
C ARG A 58 39.02 8.44 38.33
N ALA A 59 38.34 7.30 38.52
CA ALA A 59 38.57 6.40 39.64
C ALA A 59 39.99 5.79 39.66
N LEU A 60 40.68 5.75 38.51
CA LEU A 60 42.04 5.26 38.36
C LEU A 60 43.12 6.35 38.52
N ASP A 61 42.74 7.62 38.71
CA ASP A 61 43.71 8.72 38.86
C ASP A 61 44.38 8.68 40.25
N PRO A 62 45.71 8.46 40.33
CA PRO A 62 46.43 8.39 41.60
C PRO A 62 46.50 9.73 42.34
N LYS A 63 46.13 10.85 41.69
CA LYS A 63 46.13 12.19 42.31
C LYS A 63 44.87 12.47 43.12
N LEU A 64 43.83 11.66 42.95
CA LEU A 64 42.56 11.85 43.66
C LEU A 64 42.61 11.31 45.07
N ARG A 65 41.78 11.90 45.94
CA ARG A 65 41.62 11.42 47.30
C ARG A 65 40.74 10.18 47.32
N PRO A 66 40.86 9.31 48.34
CA PRO A 66 40.05 8.09 48.43
C PRO A 66 38.52 8.33 48.36
N ALA A 67 38.04 9.44 48.91
CA ALA A 67 36.62 9.80 48.84
C ALA A 67 36.15 10.09 47.40
N ASP A 68 36.95 10.82 46.62
CA ASP A 68 36.65 11.14 45.22
C ASP A 68 36.69 9.89 44.34
N VAL A 69 37.62 8.96 44.63
CA VAL A 69 37.69 7.65 43.97
C VAL A 69 36.43 6.83 44.28
N ALA A 70 35.96 6.82 45.52
CA ALA A 70 34.74 6.10 45.89
C ALA A 70 33.50 6.66 45.17
N MET A 71 33.37 7.99 45.07
CA MET A 71 32.30 8.63 44.30
C MET A 71 32.38 8.28 42.80
N ALA A 72 33.58 8.30 42.22
CA ALA A 72 33.78 7.95 40.81
C ALA A 72 33.42 6.48 40.53
N ARG A 73 33.73 5.56 41.44
CA ARG A 73 33.31 4.15 41.34
C ARG A 73 31.80 3.99 41.39
N GLN A 74 31.12 4.67 42.31
CA GLN A 74 29.67 4.63 42.37
C GLN A 74 29.04 5.18 41.09
N GLN A 75 29.51 6.32 40.59
CA GLN A 75 29.03 6.89 39.32
C GLN A 75 29.25 5.94 38.13
N MET A 76 30.40 5.25 38.10
CA MET A 76 30.70 4.23 37.09
C MET A 76 29.69 3.08 37.16
N ASP A 77 29.46 2.51 38.33
CA ASP A 77 28.54 1.39 38.52
C ASP A 77 27.09 1.76 38.16
N ASP A 78 26.62 2.93 38.60
CA ASP A 78 25.28 3.44 38.29
C ASP A 78 25.10 3.67 36.78
N SER A 79 26.09 4.28 36.12
CA SER A 79 26.05 4.54 34.68
C SER A 79 26.12 3.24 33.87
N ASN A 80 26.94 2.28 34.30
CA ASN A 80 27.03 0.96 33.69
C ASN A 80 25.70 0.18 33.81
N PHE A 81 25.06 0.22 34.98
CA PHE A 81 23.75 -0.38 35.17
C PHE A 81 22.70 0.27 34.26
N ARG A 82 22.68 1.60 34.19
CA ARG A 82 21.77 2.35 33.31
C ARG A 82 21.96 1.96 31.85
N SER A 83 23.21 1.88 31.36
CA SER A 83 23.50 1.46 29.99
C SER A 83 22.98 0.04 29.71
N LYS A 84 23.28 -0.93 30.58
CA LYS A 84 22.78 -2.32 30.43
C LYS A 84 21.25 -2.40 30.41
N ARG A 85 20.57 -1.63 31.26
CA ARG A 85 19.10 -1.57 31.26
C ARG A 85 18.56 -0.98 29.95
N MET A 86 19.17 0.09 29.45
CA MET A 86 18.77 0.70 28.17
C MET A 86 19.06 -0.23 26.98
N ASP A 87 20.14 -0.99 27.00
CA ASP A 87 20.43 -1.99 25.96
C ASP A 87 19.38 -3.10 25.94
N ALA A 88 19.01 -3.62 27.12
CA ALA A 88 17.93 -4.61 27.22
C ALA A 88 16.58 -4.05 26.74
N ALA A 89 16.26 -2.81 27.11
CA ALA A 89 15.06 -2.14 26.62
C ALA A 89 15.11 -1.94 25.09
N ALA A 90 16.26 -1.57 24.52
CA ALA A 90 16.43 -1.38 23.09
C ALA A 90 16.23 -2.70 22.31
N GLU A 91 16.70 -3.84 22.82
CA GLU A 91 16.45 -5.14 22.21
C GLU A 91 14.96 -5.49 22.18
N GLN A 92 14.27 -5.30 23.31
CA GLN A 92 12.84 -5.56 23.38
C GLN A 92 12.03 -4.61 22.49
N LEU A 93 12.39 -3.33 22.44
CA LEU A 93 11.76 -2.33 21.57
C LEU A 93 12.00 -2.63 20.08
N ARG A 94 13.17 -3.17 19.70
CA ARG A 94 13.42 -3.63 18.31
C ARG A 94 12.50 -4.76 17.90
N ASN A 95 12.28 -5.72 18.79
CA ASN A 95 11.37 -6.84 18.54
C ASN A 95 9.93 -6.34 18.42
N LEU A 96 9.52 -5.46 19.35
CA LEU A 96 8.20 -4.84 19.31
C LEU A 96 8.00 -4.06 18.01
N LEU A 97 8.94 -3.19 17.63
CA LEU A 97 8.90 -2.42 16.38
C LEU A 97 8.75 -3.31 15.15
N THR A 98 9.53 -4.39 15.06
CA THR A 98 9.44 -5.35 13.95
C THR A 98 8.04 -5.97 13.88
N SER A 99 7.49 -6.39 15.02
CA SER A 99 6.16 -6.99 15.08
C SER A 99 5.04 -6.00 14.73
N THR A 100 5.13 -4.75 15.22
CA THR A 100 4.17 -3.68 14.93
C THR A 100 4.17 -3.32 13.46
N LYS A 101 5.35 -3.17 12.83
CA LYS A 101 5.44 -2.91 11.38
C LYS A 101 4.78 -4.00 10.55
N ALA A 102 5.05 -5.26 10.88
CA ALA A 102 4.44 -6.39 10.19
C ALA A 102 2.90 -6.40 10.35
N ALA A 103 2.38 -6.03 11.53
CA ALA A 103 0.95 -5.93 11.78
C ALA A 103 0.30 -4.78 11.00
N GLU A 104 0.92 -3.60 10.98
CA GLU A 104 0.45 -2.44 10.22
C GLU A 104 0.39 -2.73 8.71
N GLU A 105 1.46 -3.30 8.15
CA GLU A 105 1.50 -3.71 6.73
C GLU A 105 0.47 -4.79 6.40
N ALA A 106 0.25 -5.74 7.31
CA ALA A 106 -0.77 -6.75 7.15
C ALA A 106 -2.18 -6.14 7.11
N GLU A 107 -2.44 -5.12 7.94
CA GLU A 107 -3.74 -4.42 7.94
C GLU A 107 -3.96 -3.65 6.63
N VAL A 108 -2.95 -2.92 6.15
CA VAL A 108 -3.03 -2.22 4.85
C VAL A 108 -3.33 -3.22 3.73
N ARG A 109 -2.65 -4.37 3.71
CA ARG A 109 -2.93 -5.43 2.71
C ARG A 109 -4.32 -6.02 2.84
N ARG A 110 -4.83 -6.22 4.06
CA ARG A 110 -6.20 -6.70 4.29
C ARG A 110 -7.24 -5.73 3.72
N GLN A 111 -7.06 -4.43 3.96
CA GLN A 111 -7.97 -3.40 3.46
C GLN A 111 -7.95 -3.32 1.93
N ALA A 112 -6.77 -3.32 1.32
CA ALA A 112 -6.63 -3.32 -0.14
C ALA A 112 -7.28 -4.57 -0.77
N HIS A 113 -7.06 -5.74 -0.16
CA HIS A 113 -7.68 -6.99 -0.61
C HIS A 113 -9.21 -6.98 -0.47
N ALA A 114 -9.74 -6.44 0.63
CA ALA A 114 -11.18 -6.30 0.82
C ALA A 114 -11.81 -5.38 -0.24
N ALA A 115 -11.16 -4.26 -0.56
CA ALA A 115 -11.60 -3.36 -1.63
C ALA A 115 -11.58 -4.05 -3.01
N ALA A 116 -10.53 -4.81 -3.32
CA ALA A 116 -10.42 -5.56 -4.56
C ALA A 116 -11.51 -6.65 -4.71
N ILE A 117 -11.93 -7.28 -3.61
CA ILE A 117 -13.06 -8.22 -3.63
C ILE A 117 -14.36 -7.50 -4.02
N VAL A 118 -14.63 -6.33 -3.43
CA VAL A 118 -15.84 -5.55 -3.75
C VAL A 118 -15.86 -5.15 -5.22
N GLU A 119 -14.72 -4.69 -5.75
CA GLU A 119 -14.58 -4.34 -7.17
C GLU A 119 -14.79 -5.57 -8.07
N ARG A 120 -14.16 -6.70 -7.75
CA ARG A 120 -14.35 -7.96 -8.47
C ARG A 120 -15.82 -8.35 -8.50
N ASP A 121 -16.52 -8.27 -7.38
CA ASP A 121 -17.93 -8.66 -7.29
C ASP A 121 -18.83 -7.73 -8.10
N GLN A 122 -18.47 -6.45 -8.24
CA GLN A 122 -19.13 -5.55 -9.18
C GLN A 122 -18.82 -5.92 -10.64
N LEU A 123 -17.54 -6.15 -10.98
CA LEU A 123 -17.14 -6.59 -12.32
C LEU A 123 -17.81 -7.88 -12.74
N VAL A 124 -18.08 -8.81 -11.82
CA VAL A 124 -18.85 -10.03 -12.11
C VAL A 124 -20.25 -9.69 -12.61
N LYS A 125 -20.92 -8.66 -12.04
CA LYS A 125 -22.25 -8.21 -12.50
C LYS A 125 -22.14 -7.55 -13.87
N ASP A 126 -21.18 -6.67 -14.05
CA ASP A 126 -20.96 -5.97 -15.32
C ASP A 126 -20.66 -6.97 -16.46
N LEU A 127 -19.89 -8.03 -16.15
CA LEU A 127 -19.63 -9.14 -17.06
C LEU A 127 -20.88 -9.97 -17.37
N GLN A 128 -21.83 -10.09 -16.45
CA GLN A 128 -23.11 -10.71 -16.75
C GLN A 128 -23.95 -9.83 -17.70
N GLU A 129 -23.90 -8.51 -17.54
CA GLU A 129 -24.56 -7.56 -18.45
C GLU A 129 -23.95 -7.56 -19.86
N TYR A 130 -22.64 -7.79 -19.96
CA TYR A 130 -21.96 -7.99 -21.25
C TYR A 130 -22.66 -9.05 -22.11
N GLU A 131 -23.14 -10.16 -21.53
CA GLU A 131 -23.84 -11.20 -22.29
C GLU A 131 -25.10 -10.65 -22.99
N VAL A 132 -25.84 -9.75 -22.32
CA VAL A 132 -27.03 -9.09 -22.85
C VAL A 132 -26.64 -8.14 -23.98
N HIS A 133 -25.61 -7.32 -23.75
CA HIS A 133 -25.11 -6.37 -24.75
C HIS A 133 -24.56 -7.08 -25.99
N ALA A 134 -23.79 -8.15 -25.82
CA ALA A 134 -23.25 -8.95 -26.92
C ALA A 134 -24.37 -9.53 -27.78
N LYS A 135 -25.44 -10.07 -27.17
CA LYS A 135 -26.62 -10.56 -27.90
C LYS A 135 -27.32 -9.44 -28.68
N ALA A 136 -27.46 -8.25 -28.09
CA ALA A 136 -28.05 -7.09 -28.75
C ALA A 136 -27.21 -6.65 -29.96
N ILE A 137 -25.88 -6.60 -29.83
CA ILE A 137 -24.97 -6.25 -30.92
C ILE A 137 -25.03 -7.31 -32.03
N VAL A 138 -24.98 -8.60 -31.70
CA VAL A 138 -25.11 -9.69 -32.69
C VAL A 138 -26.43 -9.59 -33.45
N SER A 139 -27.54 -9.30 -32.77
CA SER A 139 -28.85 -9.07 -33.41
C SER A 139 -28.81 -7.90 -34.39
N LEU A 140 -28.16 -6.79 -34.02
CA LEU A 140 -27.98 -5.62 -34.89
C LEU A 140 -27.13 -5.96 -36.11
N LEU A 141 -25.99 -6.62 -35.93
CA LEU A 141 -25.09 -7.01 -37.02
C LEU A 141 -25.74 -7.99 -38.00
N ASN A 142 -26.55 -8.93 -37.51
CA ASN A 142 -27.35 -9.82 -38.36
C ASN A 142 -28.37 -9.04 -39.19
N ARG A 143 -29.11 -8.11 -38.58
CA ARG A 143 -30.08 -7.26 -39.31
C ARG A 143 -29.39 -6.38 -40.35
N LEU A 144 -28.22 -5.83 -40.02
CA LEU A 144 -27.40 -5.05 -40.93
C LEU A 144 -26.92 -5.90 -42.12
N ALA A 145 -26.41 -7.11 -41.86
CA ALA A 145 -25.99 -8.03 -42.92
C ALA A 145 -27.15 -8.39 -43.87
N ILE A 146 -28.32 -8.73 -43.32
CA ILE A 146 -29.53 -9.05 -44.11
C ILE A 146 -30.00 -7.82 -44.91
N ASN A 147 -29.94 -6.63 -44.32
CA ASN A 147 -30.33 -5.40 -45.01
C ASN A 147 -29.36 -5.07 -46.15
N ASN A 148 -28.05 -5.18 -45.92
CA ASN A 148 -27.01 -4.93 -46.92
C ASN A 148 -27.12 -5.88 -48.13
N GLN A 149 -27.64 -7.10 -47.94
CA GLN A 149 -27.91 -8.03 -49.06
C GLN A 149 -29.07 -7.59 -49.97
N LYS A 150 -29.96 -6.72 -49.50
CA LYS A 150 -31.17 -6.29 -50.22
C LYS A 150 -31.00 -4.95 -50.94
N LEU A 151 -29.94 -4.22 -50.64
CA LEU A 151 -29.75 -2.83 -51.04
C LEU A 151 -28.50 -2.68 -51.90
N HIS A 152 -28.48 -1.65 -52.75
CA HIS A 152 -27.26 -1.26 -53.43
C HIS A 152 -26.20 -0.80 -52.41
N MET A 153 -24.91 -0.87 -52.75
CA MET A 153 -23.83 -0.47 -51.83
C MET A 153 -24.02 0.96 -51.31
N ASP A 154 -24.50 1.86 -52.16
CA ASP A 154 -24.71 3.27 -51.80
C ASP A 154 -25.89 3.49 -50.84
N GLU A 155 -26.73 2.48 -50.60
CA GLU A 155 -27.91 2.58 -49.73
C GLU A 155 -27.74 1.87 -48.39
N GLN A 156 -26.53 1.37 -48.10
CA GLN A 156 -26.26 0.60 -46.89
C GLN A 156 -26.46 1.43 -45.61
N ALA A 157 -27.14 0.84 -44.63
CA ALA A 157 -27.52 1.50 -43.39
C ALA A 157 -26.30 1.98 -42.57
N GLU A 158 -25.20 1.23 -42.57
CA GLU A 158 -23.97 1.64 -41.85
C GLU A 158 -23.38 2.93 -42.41
N ARG A 159 -23.28 3.04 -43.75
CA ARG A 159 -22.77 4.25 -44.41
C ARG A 159 -23.62 5.46 -44.04
N ILE A 160 -24.94 5.32 -44.14
CA ILE A 160 -25.91 6.40 -43.85
C ILE A 160 -25.82 6.80 -42.38
N ALA A 161 -25.81 5.84 -41.45
CA ALA A 161 -25.72 6.11 -40.02
C ALA A 161 -24.42 6.82 -39.62
N ARG A 162 -23.32 6.54 -40.34
CA ARG A 162 -22.02 7.19 -40.13
C ARG A 162 -21.84 8.50 -40.91
N GLY A 163 -22.79 8.86 -41.79
CA GLY A 163 -22.71 10.07 -42.60
C GLY A 163 -21.62 10.05 -43.69
N PHE A 164 -21.19 8.87 -44.14
CA PHE A 164 -20.11 8.75 -45.12
C PHE A 164 -20.58 8.92 -46.57
N GLU A 165 -19.69 9.38 -47.45
CA GLU A 165 -19.93 9.45 -48.89
C GLU A 165 -20.02 8.04 -49.54
N PRO A 166 -20.71 7.90 -50.69
CA PRO A 166 -20.81 6.63 -51.42
C PRO A 166 -19.46 5.94 -51.68
N ALA A 167 -18.41 6.72 -51.95
CA ALA A 167 -17.07 6.24 -52.23
C ALA A 167 -16.42 5.44 -51.07
N TRP A 168 -16.88 5.62 -49.83
CA TRP A 168 -16.38 4.89 -48.66
C TRP A 168 -16.55 3.37 -48.79
N ASN A 169 -17.61 2.93 -49.47
CA ASN A 169 -17.87 1.51 -49.65
C ASN A 169 -16.84 0.80 -50.54
N VAL A 170 -16.12 1.57 -51.37
CA VAL A 170 -15.09 1.11 -52.32
C VAL A 170 -13.69 1.41 -51.80
N ARG A 171 -13.52 2.55 -51.11
CA ARG A 171 -12.27 2.98 -50.48
C ARG A 171 -12.45 2.99 -48.97
N LEU A 172 -12.24 1.82 -48.37
CA LEU A 172 -12.23 1.68 -46.92
C LEU A 172 -11.07 2.51 -46.34
N ASP A 173 -11.38 3.33 -45.35
CA ASP A 173 -10.40 3.99 -44.49
C ASP A 173 -10.10 3.05 -43.31
N ASP A 174 -8.82 2.79 -43.06
CA ASP A 174 -8.36 1.97 -41.92
C ASP A 174 -8.81 2.57 -40.57
N ARG A 175 -9.13 3.86 -40.53
CA ARG A 175 -9.67 4.55 -39.35
C ARG A 175 -11.17 4.29 -39.14
N SER A 176 -11.87 3.74 -40.13
CA SER A 176 -13.31 3.50 -40.07
C SER A 176 -13.70 2.23 -40.84
N PRO A 177 -13.28 1.06 -40.34
CA PRO A 177 -13.61 -0.20 -40.98
C PRO A 177 -15.09 -0.53 -40.84
N LYS A 178 -15.59 -1.36 -41.77
CA LYS A 178 -16.96 -1.89 -41.75
C LYS A 178 -17.19 -2.73 -40.50
N LEU A 179 -18.31 -2.48 -39.82
CA LEU A 179 -18.70 -3.22 -38.61
C LEU A 179 -18.78 -4.72 -38.87
N LEU A 180 -19.37 -5.14 -40.00
CA LEU A 180 -19.55 -6.56 -40.31
C LEU A 180 -18.22 -7.29 -40.51
N GLU A 181 -17.18 -6.60 -40.97
CA GLU A 181 -15.90 -7.19 -41.35
C GLU A 181 -14.92 -7.27 -40.17
N MET A 182 -14.77 -6.19 -39.40
CA MET A 182 -13.76 -6.09 -38.34
C MET A 182 -14.28 -6.43 -36.94
N THR A 183 -15.58 -6.43 -36.72
CA THR A 183 -16.11 -6.78 -35.38
C THR A 183 -15.81 -8.23 -35.07
N ARG A 184 -15.28 -8.49 -33.87
CA ARG A 184 -15.13 -9.82 -33.28
C ARG A 184 -15.71 -9.76 -31.88
N LEU A 185 -16.73 -10.57 -31.63
CA LEU A 185 -17.39 -10.61 -30.32
C LEU A 185 -17.18 -11.98 -29.69
N PRO A 186 -16.41 -12.09 -28.61
CA PRO A 186 -16.26 -13.32 -27.87
C PRO A 186 -17.60 -13.84 -27.32
N VAL A 187 -17.76 -15.16 -27.23
CA VAL A 187 -18.87 -15.74 -26.45
C VAL A 187 -18.57 -15.57 -24.96
N PHE A 188 -19.57 -15.11 -24.20
CA PHE A 188 -19.40 -14.96 -22.75
C PHE A 188 -19.38 -16.30 -22.02
N ARG A 189 -20.20 -17.26 -22.48
CA ARG A 189 -20.25 -18.62 -21.96
C ARG A 189 -19.93 -19.62 -23.07
N PRO A 190 -19.28 -20.74 -22.74
CA PRO A 190 -19.16 -21.86 -23.67
C PRO A 190 -20.57 -22.31 -24.09
N ASP A 191 -20.83 -22.30 -25.38
CA ASP A 191 -22.10 -22.75 -25.99
C ASP A 191 -22.02 -24.18 -26.52
N GLY A 192 -20.95 -24.91 -26.15
CA GLY A 192 -20.64 -26.25 -26.65
C GLY A 192 -20.01 -26.25 -28.05
N THR A 193 -19.84 -25.09 -28.68
CA THR A 193 -19.09 -24.99 -29.94
C THR A 193 -17.60 -24.77 -29.68
N ILE A 194 -16.76 -25.18 -30.64
CA ILE A 194 -15.31 -24.90 -30.62
C ILE A 194 -15.03 -23.42 -30.96
N ASN A 195 -16.06 -22.66 -31.37
CA ASN A 195 -15.91 -21.28 -31.79
C ASN A 195 -16.03 -20.34 -30.59
N GLY A 196 -14.95 -19.64 -30.25
CA GLY A 196 -14.93 -18.68 -29.15
C GLY A 196 -15.65 -17.36 -29.42
N TYR A 197 -16.37 -17.21 -30.54
CA TYR A 197 -16.94 -15.93 -30.98
C TYR A 197 -18.42 -16.04 -31.37
N ALA A 198 -19.23 -15.11 -30.86
CA ALA A 198 -20.62 -14.89 -31.25
C ALA A 198 -20.75 -14.12 -32.58
N TRP A 199 -19.72 -13.34 -32.96
CA TRP A 199 -19.61 -12.69 -34.26
C TRP A 199 -18.16 -12.70 -34.76
N PRO A 200 -17.89 -12.97 -36.06
CA PRO A 200 -18.85 -13.29 -37.11
C PRO A 200 -19.54 -14.65 -36.91
N PRO A 201 -20.77 -14.83 -37.44
CA PRO A 201 -21.43 -16.14 -37.41
C PRO A 201 -20.59 -17.12 -38.22
N ARG A 202 -20.68 -18.42 -37.89
CA ARG A 202 -20.11 -19.46 -38.75
C ARG A 202 -20.79 -19.35 -40.10
N THR A 203 -20.08 -18.86 -41.11
CA THR A 203 -20.45 -19.16 -42.48
C THR A 203 -20.31 -20.67 -42.60
N ASN A 204 -21.43 -21.37 -42.81
CA ASN A 204 -21.39 -22.74 -43.33
C ASN A 204 -20.81 -22.66 -44.75
N ALA A 205 -19.51 -22.43 -44.86
CA ALA A 205 -18.76 -22.79 -46.04
C ALA A 205 -18.74 -24.32 -46.02
N GLY A 206 -19.78 -24.92 -46.59
CA GLY A 206 -19.74 -26.31 -47.00
C GLY A 206 -18.51 -26.46 -47.89
N TRP A 207 -17.62 -27.34 -47.46
CA TRP A 207 -16.69 -28.00 -48.36
C TRP A 207 -17.47 -29.04 -49.17
#